data_AF-A0A7J4P7L2-F1
#
_entry.id   AF-A0A7J4P7L2-F1
#
_cell.length_a   1.000
_cell.length_b   1.000
_cell.length_c   1.000
_cell.angle_alpha   90.00
_cell.angle_beta   90.00
_cell.angle_gamma   90.00
#
_symmetry.space_group_name_H-M   'P 1'
#
loop_
_entity.id
_entity.type
_entity.pdbx_description
1 polymer ?
#
loop_
_entity_poly.entity_id
_entity_poly.type
_entity_poly.pdbx_seq_one_letter_code
_entity_poly.pdbx_strand_id
1 'polypeptide(L)'
;MNAFENSIVGMVSAKEWKERSGASGGAVTELGGIGGFGFPSCYNCDWGAWECFNEGVCPAGSARCNNASYQTCSSGCQWQDAGTNADLDSMDFQCGDSLCDNVAGIYNATKADSETSCTDGADNDCDGTTDCADMDCKGSIAGTVAGESNASLADATVSALSGTMTQAAATTDGSGKYAMAVDCGTYNLVVSHEDYASLTKEGIVVPPQSRTVSDFISNHSLVPLGSCEADCTGAGDDTIHSSCEGIHGCSFYDSTAAQACNLARKGWFRNYNSTHEVECPFGTPQEKSHLATRVSCSAGTLVKTSTIVLYKGKPVKLVVASCG
;
A
#
# COMPACT_ATOMS: atom_id res chain seq x y z
N MET A 1 -3.00 -20.45 42.02
CA MET A 1 -2.27 -19.71 43.07
C MET A 1 -1.60 -18.53 42.41
N ASN A 2 -2.02 -17.31 42.82
CA ASN A 2 -1.47 -15.95 42.63
C ASN A 2 -1.25 -15.46 41.18
N ALA A 3 -1.96 -14.48 40.61
CA ALA A 3 -2.33 -13.08 40.97
C ALA A 3 -1.25 -12.04 40.62
N PHE A 4 -1.59 -11.10 39.72
CA PHE A 4 -1.18 -9.67 39.54
C PHE A 4 -1.68 -9.21 38.14
N GLU A 5 -2.90 -8.63 38.02
CA GLU A 5 -3.23 -7.18 37.87
C GLU A 5 -2.58 -6.49 36.64
N ASN A 6 -3.30 -6.34 35.51
CA ASN A 6 -4.27 -5.29 35.08
C ASN A 6 -3.65 -3.97 34.55
N SER A 7 -3.77 -3.76 33.23
CA SER A 7 -4.11 -2.45 32.64
C SER A 7 -4.62 -2.63 31.21
N ILE A 8 -5.89 -2.27 30.98
CA ILE A 8 -6.58 -2.30 29.70
C ILE A 8 -6.71 -0.85 29.24
N VAL A 9 -6.11 -0.48 28.11
CA VAL A 9 -6.36 0.79 27.41
C VAL A 9 -7.33 0.49 26.28
N GLY A 10 -8.58 0.93 26.44
CA GLY A 10 -9.62 0.80 25.42
C GLY A 10 -9.69 2.04 24.53
N MET A 11 -9.63 1.80 23.22
CA MET A 11 -10.03 2.72 22.16
C MET A 11 -11.56 2.94 22.18
N VAL A 12 -12.02 4.17 21.91
CA VAL A 12 -13.32 4.40 21.25
C VAL A 12 -13.22 5.60 20.31
N SER A 13 -13.65 5.40 19.06
CA SER A 13 -13.76 6.38 17.98
C SER A 13 -15.00 7.26 18.09
N ALA A 14 -14.93 8.41 17.44
CA ALA A 14 -15.97 9.42 17.27
C ALA A 14 -17.25 8.92 16.58
N LYS A 15 -18.41 9.41 17.06
CA LYS A 15 -19.57 9.70 16.20
C LYS A 15 -20.57 10.66 16.86
N GLU A 16 -21.00 11.60 16.03
CA GLU A 16 -22.24 12.41 16.07
C GLU A 16 -22.27 13.69 16.94
N TRP A 17 -21.88 14.77 16.27
CA TRP A 17 -22.34 16.14 16.47
C TRP A 17 -23.88 16.23 16.43
N LYS A 18 -24.47 16.94 17.39
CA LYS A 18 -25.80 17.57 17.22
C LYS A 18 -25.83 18.93 17.87
N GLU A 19 -26.25 19.88 17.05
CA GLU A 19 -26.34 21.32 17.24
C GLU A 19 -27.11 21.74 18.50
N ARG A 20 -26.70 22.88 19.08
CA ARG A 20 -27.65 23.77 19.76
C ARG A 20 -27.23 25.23 19.58
N SER A 21 -27.42 25.74 18.37
CA SER A 21 -27.71 27.15 18.15
C SER A 21 -29.10 27.44 18.71
N GLY A 22 -29.16 28.31 19.71
CA GLY A 22 -30.39 28.74 20.36
C GLY A 22 -30.24 30.18 20.82
N ALA A 23 -30.25 31.08 19.84
CA ALA A 23 -30.54 32.49 20.10
C ALA A 23 -31.93 32.58 20.74
N SER A 24 -32.02 33.22 21.90
CA SER A 24 -33.27 33.80 22.38
C SER A 24 -32.94 35.06 23.16
N GLY A 25 -33.37 36.19 22.59
CA GLY A 25 -33.37 37.47 23.27
C GLY A 25 -34.23 37.44 24.53
N GLY A 26 -33.82 38.24 25.50
CA GLY A 26 -34.58 38.59 26.69
C GLY A 26 -34.32 40.06 26.98
N ALA A 27 -35.40 40.81 27.11
CA ALA A 27 -35.43 42.27 27.10
C ALA A 27 -34.58 42.94 28.18
N VAL A 28 -34.04 44.10 27.81
CA VAL A 28 -33.67 45.17 28.73
C VAL A 28 -34.92 45.61 29.50
N THR A 29 -34.91 45.39 30.82
CA THR A 29 -35.78 46.09 31.76
C THR A 29 -34.94 46.78 32.83
N GLU A 30 -35.32 48.02 33.06
CA GLU A 30 -34.78 49.01 33.98
C GLU A 30 -34.67 48.59 35.45
N LEU A 31 -33.70 49.24 36.11
CA LEU A 31 -33.62 49.64 37.52
C LEU A 31 -33.47 48.57 38.63
N GLY A 32 -32.29 48.58 39.24
CA GLY A 32 -32.14 48.48 40.70
C GLY A 32 -31.42 47.25 41.23
N GLY A 33 -30.35 47.47 42.01
CA GLY A 33 -29.92 46.52 43.04
C GLY A 33 -28.58 45.85 42.80
N ILE A 34 -27.56 46.42 43.45
CA ILE A 34 -26.28 45.80 43.82
C ILE A 34 -26.45 44.35 44.35
N GLY A 35 -25.67 43.43 43.79
CA GLY A 35 -25.59 42.03 44.23
C GLY A 35 -24.48 41.31 43.47
N GLY A 36 -23.36 41.05 44.16
CA GLY A 36 -22.06 40.70 43.59
C GLY A 36 -22.08 39.57 42.55
N PHE A 37 -21.65 39.90 41.34
CA PHE A 37 -21.01 38.94 40.45
C PHE A 37 -19.59 38.74 40.95
N GLY A 38 -19.27 37.51 41.33
CA GLY A 38 -17.89 37.09 41.58
C GLY A 38 -17.11 37.12 40.27
N PHE A 39 -16.55 38.28 39.96
CA PHE A 39 -15.48 38.37 38.96
C PHE A 39 -14.28 37.57 39.47
N PRO A 40 -13.49 36.92 38.58
CA PRO A 40 -12.26 36.25 39.01
C PRO A 40 -11.38 37.31 39.68
N SER A 41 -11.19 37.18 40.99
CA SER A 41 -10.37 38.11 41.75
C SER A 41 -8.93 38.01 41.27
N CYS A 42 -8.41 39.09 40.70
CA CYS A 42 -6.98 39.23 40.45
C CYS A 42 -6.24 39.15 41.80
N TYR A 43 -5.45 38.10 42.00
CA TYR A 43 -4.56 37.98 43.16
C TYR A 43 -3.26 38.73 42.80
N ASN A 44 -3.03 39.90 43.42
CA ASN A 44 -1.93 40.88 43.20
C ASN A 44 -2.24 42.15 42.38
N CYS A 45 -3.50 42.48 42.16
CA CYS A 45 -3.83 43.83 41.71
C CYS A 45 -3.96 44.74 42.94
N ASP A 46 -3.12 45.77 43.07
CA ASP A 46 -3.14 46.73 44.19
C ASP A 46 -4.50 47.46 44.30
N TRP A 47 -5.30 47.41 43.23
CA TRP A 47 -6.62 48.02 43.14
C TRP A 47 -7.61 47.01 42.58
N GLY A 48 -8.84 46.98 43.12
CA GLY A 48 -9.83 45.95 42.85
C GLY A 48 -10.15 45.74 41.36
N ALA A 49 -10.85 44.65 41.05
CA ALA A 49 -11.11 44.11 39.69
C ALA A 49 -11.63 45.10 38.62
N TRP A 50 -12.03 46.32 39.00
CA TRP A 50 -12.43 47.38 38.07
C TRP A 50 -11.27 48.19 37.48
N GLU A 51 -10.06 48.16 38.07
CA GLU A 51 -8.95 49.04 37.65
C GLU A 51 -7.96 48.40 36.65
N CYS A 52 -7.94 47.07 36.46
CA CYS A 52 -7.17 46.46 35.34
C CYS A 52 -7.64 47.00 33.97
N PHE A 53 -8.89 47.48 33.86
CA PHE A 53 -9.40 48.05 32.60
C PHE A 53 -8.72 49.38 32.20
N ASN A 54 -8.13 50.11 33.15
CA ASN A 54 -7.53 51.43 32.91
C ASN A 54 -6.02 51.51 33.17
N GLU A 55 -5.39 50.49 33.75
CA GLU A 55 -3.93 50.47 34.02
C GLU A 55 -3.08 49.74 32.95
N GLY A 56 -3.68 49.30 31.85
CA GLY A 56 -2.93 48.70 30.74
C GLY A 56 -2.50 47.24 30.98
N VAL A 57 -3.11 46.58 31.97
CA VAL A 57 -2.86 45.18 32.30
C VAL A 57 -4.13 44.35 32.09
N CYS A 58 -3.96 43.18 31.48
CA CYS A 58 -5.03 42.47 30.79
C CYS A 58 -6.23 42.07 31.68
N PRO A 59 -7.44 41.95 31.13
CA PRO A 59 -8.57 41.37 31.86
C PRO A 59 -8.29 39.91 32.22
N ALA A 60 -8.44 39.53 33.50
CA ALA A 60 -8.23 38.16 33.95
C ALA A 60 -9.08 37.15 33.16
N GLY A 61 -8.45 36.08 32.64
CA GLY A 61 -9.12 35.09 31.81
C GLY A 61 -9.31 35.48 30.34
N SER A 62 -8.88 36.68 29.93
CA SER A 62 -8.78 37.01 28.50
C SER A 62 -7.62 36.25 27.84
N ALA A 63 -7.77 35.99 26.54
CA ALA A 63 -6.74 35.40 25.70
C ALA A 63 -6.50 36.29 24.48
N ARG A 64 -5.27 36.30 23.97
CA ARG A 64 -4.91 37.00 22.74
C ARG A 64 -3.82 36.25 22.00
N CYS A 65 -3.68 36.55 20.72
CA CYS A 65 -2.50 36.25 19.95
C CYS A 65 -1.65 37.50 19.85
N ASN A 66 -0.42 37.45 20.36
CA ASN A 66 0.52 38.56 20.32
C ASN A 66 1.80 38.11 19.64
N ASN A 67 2.06 38.64 18.44
CA ASN A 67 3.18 38.21 17.59
C ASN A 67 3.27 36.68 17.50
N ALA A 68 2.17 36.05 17.11
CA ALA A 68 2.07 34.60 16.90
C ALA A 68 2.02 33.73 18.18
N SER A 69 2.37 34.28 19.35
CA SER A 69 2.21 33.57 20.64
C SER A 69 0.82 33.75 21.25
N TYR A 70 0.17 32.64 21.58
CA TYR A 70 -1.08 32.58 22.34
C TYR A 70 -0.80 32.85 23.81
N GLN A 71 -1.29 33.99 24.26
CA GLN A 71 -1.13 34.47 25.63
C GLN A 71 -2.46 34.44 26.35
N THR A 72 -2.44 33.94 27.58
CA THR A 72 -3.58 34.06 28.51
C THR A 72 -3.24 35.03 29.62
N CYS A 73 -4.24 35.76 30.09
CA CYS A 73 -4.08 36.67 31.21
C CYS A 73 -4.17 35.91 32.53
N SER A 74 -3.03 35.81 33.22
CA SER A 74 -2.93 35.17 34.53
C SER A 74 -3.71 35.90 35.63
N SER A 75 -3.90 35.25 36.77
CA SER A 75 -4.57 35.84 37.94
C SER A 75 -3.83 37.04 38.54
N GLY A 76 -2.58 37.30 38.12
CA GLY A 76 -1.83 38.51 38.49
C GLY A 76 -1.98 39.67 37.50
N CYS A 77 -2.99 39.65 36.62
CA CYS A 77 -3.17 40.59 35.50
C CYS A 77 -1.88 40.71 34.63
N GLN A 78 -1.18 39.61 34.34
CA GLN A 78 -0.01 39.59 33.43
C GLN A 78 -0.25 38.59 32.29
N TRP A 79 0.13 38.96 31.06
CA TRP A 79 0.13 38.04 29.92
C TRP A 79 1.20 36.96 30.12
N GLN A 80 0.80 35.70 29.94
CA GLN A 80 1.68 34.54 29.98
C GLN A 80 1.47 33.71 28.74
N ASP A 81 2.56 33.24 28.14
CA ASP A 81 2.51 32.31 27.02
C ASP A 81 1.87 31.00 27.51
N ALA A 82 0.79 30.61 26.86
CA ALA A 82 0.00 29.42 27.17
C ALA A 82 -0.30 28.60 25.91
N GLY A 83 0.23 29.03 24.77
CA GLY A 83 0.06 28.35 23.51
C GLY A 83 0.87 27.07 23.40
N THR A 84 0.54 26.32 22.36
CA THR A 84 1.24 25.11 22.00
C THR A 84 1.83 25.31 20.62
N ASN A 85 3.15 25.44 20.57
CA ASN A 85 3.94 25.49 19.36
C ASN A 85 4.64 24.13 19.24
N ALA A 86 3.95 23.16 18.65
CA ALA A 86 4.38 21.77 18.62
C ALA A 86 5.63 21.56 17.74
N ASP A 87 5.87 22.50 16.84
CA ASP A 87 6.81 22.39 15.73
C ASP A 87 7.90 23.49 15.73
N LEU A 88 7.84 24.39 16.71
CA LEU A 88 8.81 25.46 16.99
C LEU A 88 8.88 26.56 15.91
N ASP A 89 7.80 26.76 15.18
CA ASP A 89 7.70 27.68 14.05
C ASP A 89 7.45 29.16 14.47
N SER A 90 7.09 29.35 15.74
CA SER A 90 6.83 30.62 16.46
C SER A 90 5.37 31.08 16.45
N MET A 91 4.48 30.35 15.78
CA MET A 91 3.03 30.47 15.87
C MET A 91 2.46 29.38 16.78
N ASP A 92 1.62 29.77 17.73
CA ASP A 92 0.94 28.80 18.57
C ASP A 92 -0.31 28.26 17.86
N PHE A 93 -0.62 26.98 18.05
CA PHE A 93 -1.81 26.31 17.53
C PHE A 93 -3.10 27.13 17.72
N GLN A 94 -3.27 27.70 18.92
CA GLN A 94 -4.42 28.51 19.32
C GLN A 94 -4.50 29.86 18.60
N CYS A 95 -3.45 30.24 17.88
CA CYS A 95 -3.39 31.42 17.03
C CYS A 95 -3.63 31.14 15.55
N GLY A 96 -3.93 29.89 15.18
CA GLY A 96 -4.33 29.51 13.82
C GLY A 96 -3.33 28.60 13.11
N ASP A 97 -2.52 27.88 13.87
CA ASP A 97 -1.59 26.87 13.37
C ASP A 97 -2.12 25.46 13.67
N SER A 98 -3.22 25.10 13.03
CA SER A 98 -3.97 23.91 13.44
C SER A 98 -3.60 22.61 12.71
N LEU A 99 -2.96 22.71 11.54
CA LEU A 99 -2.72 21.57 10.64
C LEU A 99 -1.45 21.69 9.79
N CYS A 100 -0.84 22.87 9.67
CA CYS A 100 0.38 23.07 8.91
C CYS A 100 1.53 22.42 9.69
N ASP A 101 2.14 21.36 9.18
CA ASP A 101 3.18 20.68 9.95
C ASP A 101 4.57 21.31 9.73
N ASN A 102 5.17 21.78 10.82
CA ASN A 102 6.61 22.03 10.98
C ASN A 102 7.30 23.01 10.02
N VAL A 103 6.57 23.86 9.32
CA VAL A 103 7.18 24.90 8.48
C VAL A 103 6.90 26.30 9.00
N ALA A 104 8.00 26.90 9.49
CA ALA A 104 8.04 28.29 9.93
C ALA A 104 7.39 29.25 8.93
N GLY A 105 6.27 29.85 9.35
CA GLY A 105 5.58 30.89 8.61
C GLY A 105 4.46 30.41 7.69
N ILE A 106 4.12 29.12 7.70
CA ILE A 106 2.92 28.58 7.04
C ILE A 106 1.85 28.40 8.12
N TYR A 107 0.81 29.22 8.08
CA TYR A 107 -0.33 29.18 9.00
C TYR A 107 -1.60 29.56 8.24
N ASN A 108 -2.77 29.52 8.88
CA ASN A 108 -4.07 29.74 8.23
C ASN A 108 -4.20 31.01 7.35
N ALA A 109 -3.38 32.04 7.57
CA ALA A 109 -3.41 33.27 6.76
C ALA A 109 -2.31 33.35 5.68
N THR A 110 -1.32 32.44 5.70
CA THR A 110 -0.19 32.39 4.75
C THR A 110 -0.12 31.11 3.94
N LYS A 111 -0.95 30.12 4.27
CA LYS A 111 -1.05 28.85 3.54
C LYS A 111 -1.39 29.05 2.06
N ALA A 112 -0.93 28.12 1.23
CA ALA A 112 -1.32 28.02 -0.15
C ALA A 112 -2.75 27.44 -0.31
N ASP A 113 -3.30 27.55 -1.52
CA ASP A 113 -4.56 26.89 -1.88
C ASP A 113 -4.36 25.40 -2.23
N SER A 114 -3.12 24.98 -2.45
CA SER A 114 -2.72 23.62 -2.82
C SER A 114 -1.25 23.38 -2.46
N GLU A 115 -0.87 22.13 -2.26
CA GLU A 115 0.50 21.73 -1.95
C GLU A 115 1.53 22.22 -2.98
N THR A 116 2.45 23.09 -2.53
CA THR A 116 3.39 23.78 -3.43
C THR A 116 4.73 23.07 -3.61
N SER A 117 5.08 22.19 -2.67
CA SER A 117 6.35 21.49 -2.64
C SER A 117 6.14 20.07 -2.15
N CYS A 118 6.24 19.10 -3.05
CA CYS A 118 5.85 17.73 -2.75
C CYS A 118 6.96 16.84 -2.16
N THR A 119 8.04 17.43 -1.63
CA THR A 119 9.22 16.68 -1.17
C THR A 119 9.98 17.32 0.00
N ASP A 120 9.47 18.38 0.60
CA ASP A 120 10.15 19.12 1.67
C ASP A 120 9.66 18.79 3.09
N GLY A 121 8.67 17.91 3.20
CA GLY A 121 8.10 17.47 4.47
C GLY A 121 7.13 18.47 5.07
N ALA A 122 6.64 19.42 4.28
CA ALA A 122 5.72 20.47 4.66
C ALA A 122 4.29 20.18 4.19
N ASP A 123 3.32 20.63 4.96
CA ASP A 123 1.92 20.80 4.57
C ASP A 123 1.70 22.28 4.22
N ASN A 124 1.98 22.63 2.96
CA ASN A 124 1.97 23.99 2.49
C ASN A 124 0.55 24.59 2.37
N ASP A 125 -0.49 23.75 2.33
CA ASP A 125 -1.90 24.18 2.28
C ASP A 125 -2.70 23.88 3.57
N CYS A 126 -2.06 23.26 4.55
CA CYS A 126 -2.55 22.96 5.88
C CYS A 126 -3.84 22.11 5.88
N ASP A 127 -3.93 21.10 5.02
CA ASP A 127 -5.06 20.17 4.98
C ASP A 127 -4.87 18.90 5.85
N GLY A 128 -3.68 18.73 6.41
CA GLY A 128 -3.25 17.64 7.28
C GLY A 128 -2.49 16.52 6.58
N THR A 129 -2.16 16.67 5.29
CA THR A 129 -1.29 15.76 4.55
C THR A 129 -0.03 16.46 4.02
N THR A 130 1.05 15.70 3.80
CA THR A 130 2.32 16.26 3.34
C THR A 130 2.88 15.53 2.15
N ASP A 131 3.61 16.27 1.32
CA ASP A 131 4.41 15.73 0.23
C ASP A 131 3.62 14.68 -0.61
N CYS A 132 4.19 13.50 -0.81
CA CYS A 132 3.57 12.42 -1.56
C CYS A 132 2.29 11.84 -0.97
N ALA A 133 2.03 12.06 0.33
CA ALA A 133 0.78 11.66 0.95
C ALA A 133 -0.35 12.65 0.62
N ASP A 134 0.00 13.85 0.14
CA ASP A 134 -0.92 14.89 -0.24
C ASP A 134 -1.60 14.62 -1.59
N MET A 135 -2.91 14.92 -1.68
CA MET A 135 -3.67 14.70 -2.90
C MET A 135 -3.28 15.63 -4.06
N ASP A 136 -2.80 16.83 -3.76
CA ASP A 136 -2.34 17.82 -4.73
C ASP A 136 -0.95 17.48 -5.27
N CYS A 137 -0.24 16.57 -4.60
CA CYS A 137 1.03 16.03 -5.04
C CYS A 137 0.93 14.75 -5.88
N LYS A 138 -0.29 14.25 -6.12
CA LYS A 138 -0.51 13.03 -6.91
C LYS A 138 0.14 13.11 -8.29
N GLY A 139 0.83 12.02 -8.64
CA GLY A 139 1.27 11.77 -9.99
C GLY A 139 0.21 11.06 -10.81
N SER A 140 0.55 10.76 -12.06
CA SER A 140 -0.29 9.93 -12.92
C SER A 140 0.54 8.92 -13.70
N ILE A 141 -0.03 7.74 -13.91
CA ILE A 141 0.49 6.72 -14.81
C ILE A 141 -0.44 6.69 -16.01
N ALA A 142 0.12 6.73 -17.20
CA ALA A 142 -0.64 6.53 -18.43
C ALA A 142 0.16 5.71 -19.44
N GLY A 143 -0.54 5.15 -20.42
CA GLY A 143 0.12 4.45 -21.50
C GLY A 143 -0.89 3.76 -22.40
N THR A 144 -0.37 2.85 -23.21
CA THR A 144 -1.14 2.03 -24.13
C THR A 144 -0.91 0.56 -23.84
N VAL A 145 -1.98 -0.23 -23.89
CA VAL A 145 -1.95 -1.69 -23.86
C VAL A 145 -2.29 -2.20 -25.24
N ALA A 146 -1.45 -3.09 -25.75
CA ALA A 146 -1.69 -3.80 -26.99
C ALA A 146 -1.55 -5.31 -26.79
N GLY A 147 -2.27 -6.05 -27.62
CA GLY A 147 -2.07 -7.48 -27.82
C GLY A 147 -0.99 -7.76 -28.87
N GLU A 148 -0.87 -9.04 -29.27
CA GLU A 148 0.00 -9.46 -30.36
C GLU A 148 -0.20 -8.60 -31.63
N SER A 149 0.89 -8.42 -32.40
CA SER A 149 0.91 -7.55 -33.58
C SER A 149 0.59 -6.07 -33.31
N ASN A 150 0.75 -5.60 -32.06
CA ASN A 150 0.42 -4.23 -31.62
C ASN A 150 -1.05 -3.84 -31.85
N ALA A 151 -1.96 -4.81 -31.81
CA ALA A 151 -3.40 -4.51 -31.85
C ALA A 151 -3.81 -3.83 -30.53
N SER A 152 -4.39 -2.63 -30.60
CA SER A 152 -4.94 -1.93 -29.43
C SER A 152 -5.88 -2.85 -28.65
N LEU A 153 -5.67 -2.97 -27.35
CA LEU A 153 -6.47 -3.84 -26.49
C LEU A 153 -7.37 -3.00 -25.58
N ALA A 154 -8.66 -2.97 -25.89
CA ALA A 154 -9.69 -2.33 -25.08
C ALA A 154 -10.08 -3.21 -23.89
N ASP A 155 -10.72 -2.61 -22.88
CA ASP A 155 -11.31 -3.30 -21.73
C ASP A 155 -10.31 -4.10 -20.86
N ALA A 156 -9.00 -3.89 -21.05
CA ALA A 156 -7.96 -4.44 -20.19
C ALA A 156 -7.85 -3.61 -18.92
N THR A 157 -7.77 -4.29 -17.77
CA THR A 157 -7.59 -3.64 -16.48
C THR A 157 -6.11 -3.55 -16.13
N VAL A 158 -5.60 -2.32 -16.06
CA VAL A 158 -4.27 -2.01 -15.56
C VAL A 158 -4.37 -1.65 -14.08
N SER A 159 -3.66 -2.36 -13.22
CA SER A 159 -3.61 -2.13 -11.78
C SER A 159 -2.21 -1.70 -11.36
N ALA A 160 -2.10 -0.62 -10.61
CA ALA A 160 -0.87 -0.20 -9.95
C ALA A 160 -0.82 -0.75 -8.52
N LEU A 161 0.16 -1.60 -8.24
CA LEU A 161 0.34 -2.27 -6.97
C LEU A 161 1.54 -1.71 -6.21
N SER A 162 1.38 -1.51 -4.90
CA SER A 162 2.47 -1.30 -3.95
C SER A 162 2.50 -2.49 -2.99
N GLY A 163 3.56 -3.31 -3.09
CA GLY A 163 3.57 -4.63 -2.46
C GLY A 163 2.46 -5.53 -3.02
N THR A 164 1.54 -5.96 -2.17
CA THR A 164 0.38 -6.80 -2.54
C THR A 164 -0.93 -6.01 -2.66
N MET A 165 -0.91 -4.70 -2.43
CA MET A 165 -2.11 -3.86 -2.39
C MET A 165 -2.27 -3.11 -3.70
N THR A 166 -3.47 -3.14 -4.28
CA THR A 166 -3.83 -2.31 -5.43
C THR A 166 -4.10 -0.90 -4.96
N GLN A 167 -3.28 0.05 -5.42
CA GLN A 167 -3.39 1.47 -5.05
C GLN A 167 -4.31 2.21 -6.02
N ALA A 168 -4.24 1.88 -7.31
CA ALA A 168 -5.14 2.40 -8.33
C ALA A 168 -5.33 1.38 -9.45
N ALA A 169 -6.41 1.54 -10.21
CA ALA A 169 -6.64 0.78 -11.41
C ALA A 169 -7.35 1.65 -12.47
N ALA A 170 -7.12 1.32 -13.74
CA ALA A 170 -7.82 1.91 -14.86
C ALA A 170 -8.09 0.85 -15.93
N THR A 171 -9.18 1.04 -16.66
CA THR A 171 -9.54 0.21 -17.80
C THR A 171 -9.12 0.91 -19.09
N THR A 172 -8.59 0.16 -20.04
CA THR A 172 -8.19 0.71 -21.33
C THR A 172 -9.39 1.08 -22.19
N ASP A 173 -9.29 2.20 -22.90
CA ASP A 173 -10.32 2.65 -23.85
C ASP A 173 -10.27 1.86 -25.18
N GLY A 174 -11.16 2.21 -26.12
CA GLY A 174 -11.21 1.59 -27.45
C GLY A 174 -9.94 1.75 -28.30
N SER A 175 -9.00 2.61 -27.90
CA SER A 175 -7.67 2.77 -28.52
C SER A 175 -6.56 2.07 -27.74
N GLY A 176 -6.90 1.34 -26.68
CA GLY A 176 -5.98 0.66 -25.77
C GLY A 176 -5.31 1.59 -24.76
N LYS A 177 -5.75 2.85 -24.63
CA LYS A 177 -5.11 3.81 -23.73
C LYS A 177 -5.69 3.72 -22.34
N TYR A 178 -4.84 3.88 -21.34
CA TYR A 178 -5.24 3.99 -19.94
C TYR A 178 -4.56 5.19 -19.28
N ALA A 179 -5.19 5.70 -18.23
CA ALA A 179 -4.61 6.68 -17.33
C ALA A 179 -5.19 6.52 -15.93
N MET A 180 -4.37 6.64 -14.90
CA MET A 180 -4.77 6.62 -13.50
C MET A 180 -3.95 7.64 -12.70
N ALA A 181 -4.58 8.26 -11.71
CA ALA A 181 -3.88 9.05 -10.70
C ALA A 181 -3.39 8.11 -9.59
N VAL A 182 -2.16 8.33 -9.12
CA VAL A 182 -1.55 7.58 -8.02
C VAL A 182 -0.72 8.53 -7.17
N ASP A 183 -0.56 8.21 -5.90
CA ASP A 183 0.39 8.89 -5.02
C ASP A 183 1.81 8.72 -5.59
N CYS A 184 2.73 9.63 -5.31
CA CYS A 184 4.10 9.41 -5.75
C CYS A 184 4.74 8.23 -5.01
N GLY A 185 5.58 7.50 -5.75
CA GLY A 185 6.11 6.23 -5.25
C GLY A 185 6.59 5.31 -6.37
N THR A 186 6.84 4.05 -6.00
CA THR A 186 7.24 3.00 -6.95
C THR A 186 6.18 1.92 -6.98
N TYR A 187 5.75 1.53 -8.19
CA TYR A 187 4.64 0.62 -8.41
C TYR A 187 5.02 -0.54 -9.32
N ASN A 188 4.39 -1.68 -9.10
CA ASN A 188 4.32 -2.75 -10.07
C ASN A 188 3.00 -2.62 -10.83
N LEU A 189 3.05 -2.55 -12.15
CA LEU A 189 1.86 -2.51 -12.99
C LEU A 189 1.50 -3.91 -13.45
N VAL A 190 0.26 -4.33 -13.16
CA VAL A 190 -0.29 -5.61 -13.60
C VAL A 190 -1.42 -5.32 -14.57
N VAL A 191 -1.32 -5.84 -15.79
CA VAL A 191 -2.39 -5.79 -16.78
C VAL A 191 -3.10 -7.14 -16.80
N SER A 192 -4.43 -7.09 -16.75
CA SER A 192 -5.29 -8.27 -16.79
C SER A 192 -6.43 -8.08 -17.78
N HIS A 193 -6.80 -9.16 -18.45
CA HIS A 193 -7.93 -9.24 -19.37
C HIS A 193 -8.42 -10.69 -19.39
N GLU A 194 -9.70 -10.94 -19.70
CA GLU A 194 -10.27 -12.29 -19.68
C GLU A 194 -9.66 -13.24 -20.72
N ASP A 195 -9.40 -12.74 -21.93
CA ASP A 195 -8.84 -13.53 -23.04
C ASP A 195 -7.30 -13.56 -23.12
N TYR A 196 -6.59 -12.86 -22.24
CA TYR A 196 -5.13 -12.71 -22.34
C TYR A 196 -4.42 -13.08 -21.03
N ALA A 197 -3.20 -13.59 -21.15
CA ALA A 197 -2.34 -13.82 -20.00
C ALA A 197 -1.98 -12.48 -19.32
N SER A 198 -2.05 -12.45 -18.00
CA SER A 198 -1.69 -11.26 -17.24
C SER A 198 -0.22 -10.94 -17.37
N LEU A 199 0.11 -9.66 -17.57
CA LEU A 199 1.48 -9.20 -17.69
C LEU A 199 1.83 -8.23 -16.56
N THR A 200 2.99 -8.41 -15.94
CA THR A 200 3.48 -7.55 -14.87
C THR A 200 4.73 -6.80 -15.32
N LYS A 201 4.78 -5.50 -15.02
CA LYS A 201 5.96 -4.66 -15.20
C LYS A 201 6.31 -4.00 -13.87
N GLU A 202 7.50 -4.28 -13.38
CA GLU A 202 7.91 -3.89 -12.02
C GLU A 202 8.71 -2.58 -12.00
N GLY A 203 8.73 -1.91 -10.86
CA GLY A 203 9.64 -0.79 -10.61
C GLY A 203 9.29 0.51 -11.33
N ILE A 204 8.01 0.78 -11.59
CA ILE A 204 7.54 2.01 -12.21
C ILE A 204 7.56 3.14 -11.19
N VAL A 205 8.49 4.08 -11.36
CA VAL A 205 8.63 5.26 -10.49
C VAL A 205 7.69 6.37 -10.97
N VAL A 206 6.92 6.93 -10.04
CA VAL A 206 6.02 8.06 -10.27
C VAL A 206 6.46 9.24 -9.39
N PRO A 207 7.07 10.28 -9.98
CA PRO A 207 7.37 11.51 -9.26
C PRO A 207 6.09 12.31 -8.94
N PRO A 208 6.13 13.18 -7.91
CA PRO A 208 5.01 14.06 -7.57
C PRO A 208 4.63 14.96 -8.74
N GLN A 209 3.32 15.24 -8.87
CA GLN A 209 2.73 16.13 -9.89
C GLN A 209 3.18 15.85 -11.33
N SER A 210 3.65 14.63 -11.61
CA SER A 210 4.24 14.25 -12.87
C SER A 210 3.47 13.12 -13.54
N ARG A 211 3.61 13.04 -14.86
CA ARG A 211 3.03 11.97 -15.67
C ARG A 211 4.09 10.97 -16.09
N THR A 212 4.01 9.77 -15.54
CA THR A 212 4.82 8.62 -15.95
C THR A 212 4.12 7.88 -17.08
N VAL A 213 4.84 7.66 -18.19
CA VAL A 213 4.35 6.86 -19.31
C VAL A 213 4.86 5.43 -19.20
N SER A 214 3.97 4.45 -19.22
CA SER A 214 4.33 3.02 -19.24
C SER A 214 3.47 2.25 -20.23
N ASP A 215 4.05 1.91 -21.37
CA ASP A 215 3.37 1.14 -22.42
C ASP A 215 3.61 -0.37 -22.29
N PHE A 216 2.60 -1.13 -22.70
CA PHE A 216 2.56 -2.58 -22.87
C PHE A 216 2.36 -2.90 -24.36
N ILE A 217 3.43 -2.67 -25.13
CA ILE A 217 3.45 -2.79 -26.59
C ILE A 217 4.69 -3.56 -27.05
N SER A 218 4.70 -3.97 -28.32
CA SER A 218 5.82 -4.69 -28.95
C SER A 218 6.22 -5.93 -28.14
N ASN A 219 7.41 -5.94 -27.55
CA ASN A 219 7.94 -7.05 -26.76
C ASN A 219 7.30 -7.21 -25.36
N HIS A 220 6.45 -6.25 -24.95
CA HIS A 220 5.66 -6.31 -23.72
C HIS A 220 4.16 -6.22 -24.02
N SER A 221 3.74 -6.77 -25.15
CA SER A 221 2.32 -6.90 -25.49
C SER A 221 1.69 -8.08 -24.76
N LEU A 222 0.39 -8.00 -24.50
CA LEU A 222 -0.35 -9.14 -23.97
C LEU A 222 -0.49 -10.23 -25.04
N VAL A 223 -0.42 -11.47 -24.59
CA VAL A 223 -0.57 -12.65 -25.43
C VAL A 223 -1.87 -13.36 -25.08
N PRO A 224 -2.66 -13.85 -26.07
CA PRO A 224 -3.90 -14.57 -25.81
C PRO A 224 -3.67 -15.79 -24.93
N LEU A 225 -4.64 -16.14 -24.09
CA LEU A 225 -4.56 -17.36 -23.27
C LEU A 225 -4.35 -18.61 -24.15
N GLY A 226 -3.48 -19.50 -23.72
CA GLY A 226 -3.13 -20.73 -24.46
C GLY A 226 -2.22 -20.51 -25.67
N SER A 227 -1.75 -19.28 -25.93
CA SER A 227 -0.64 -19.04 -26.85
C SER A 227 0.65 -19.68 -26.29
N CYS A 228 1.54 -20.10 -27.18
CA CYS A 228 2.74 -20.84 -26.77
C CYS A 228 3.86 -19.92 -26.30
N GLU A 229 4.38 -20.20 -25.11
CA GLU A 229 5.53 -19.53 -24.54
C GLU A 229 6.84 -20.24 -24.89
N ALA A 230 7.97 -19.55 -24.68
CA ALA A 230 9.30 -20.06 -25.00
C ALA A 230 9.69 -21.31 -24.18
N ASP A 231 9.07 -21.51 -23.02
CA ASP A 231 9.24 -22.67 -22.14
C ASP A 231 8.24 -23.80 -22.44
N CYS A 232 7.58 -23.74 -23.60
CA CYS A 232 6.58 -24.70 -24.06
C CYS A 232 5.29 -24.76 -23.24
N THR A 233 5.07 -23.81 -22.32
CA THR A 233 3.78 -23.68 -21.62
C THR A 233 2.79 -22.82 -22.38
N GLY A 234 1.50 -22.94 -22.03
CA GLY A 234 0.47 -22.03 -22.52
C GLY A 234 0.51 -20.73 -21.72
N ALA A 235 0.32 -19.59 -22.39
CA ALA A 235 0.27 -18.31 -21.72
C ALA A 235 -0.90 -18.27 -20.74
N GLY A 236 -0.60 -17.96 -19.48
CA GLY A 236 -1.56 -17.98 -18.37
C GLY A 236 -1.74 -19.35 -17.70
N ASP A 237 -0.99 -20.37 -18.09
CA ASP A 237 -0.98 -21.67 -17.41
C ASP A 237 0.44 -22.26 -17.22
N ASP A 238 0.54 -23.28 -16.36
CA ASP A 238 1.78 -24.00 -16.04
C ASP A 238 1.93 -25.30 -16.86
N THR A 239 1.12 -25.47 -17.91
CA THR A 239 0.91 -26.74 -18.61
C THR A 239 1.69 -26.76 -19.91
N ILE A 240 2.51 -27.80 -20.09
CA ILE A 240 3.31 -27.98 -21.29
C ILE A 240 2.45 -28.53 -22.43
N HIS A 241 2.52 -27.90 -23.59
CA HIS A 241 1.77 -28.33 -24.78
C HIS A 241 2.71 -28.76 -25.89
N SER A 242 2.56 -30.00 -26.38
CA SER A 242 3.40 -30.50 -27.47
C SER A 242 3.19 -29.74 -28.79
N SER A 243 2.05 -29.06 -28.93
CA SER A 243 1.74 -28.18 -30.07
C SER A 243 2.61 -26.91 -30.10
N CYS A 244 3.31 -26.60 -29.01
CA CYS A 244 4.21 -25.44 -28.93
C CYS A 244 5.58 -25.68 -29.54
N GLU A 245 5.88 -26.89 -30.03
CA GLU A 245 7.14 -27.19 -30.69
C GLU A 245 7.43 -26.22 -31.85
N GLY A 246 8.58 -25.53 -31.77
CA GLY A 246 9.04 -24.56 -32.76
C GLY A 246 8.42 -23.17 -32.64
N ILE A 247 7.52 -22.93 -31.67
CA ILE A 247 6.93 -21.61 -31.43
C ILE A 247 7.75 -20.88 -30.36
N HIS A 248 8.11 -19.62 -30.63
CA HIS A 248 8.85 -18.74 -29.71
C HIS A 248 10.13 -19.36 -29.10
N GLY A 249 10.75 -20.32 -29.80
CA GLY A 249 11.99 -20.98 -29.36
C GLY A 249 11.79 -22.21 -28.47
N CYS A 250 10.54 -22.61 -28.20
CA CYS A 250 10.25 -23.90 -27.57
C CYS A 250 10.72 -25.05 -28.47
N SER A 251 11.53 -25.97 -27.92
CA SER A 251 11.91 -27.20 -28.60
C SER A 251 12.10 -28.36 -27.61
N PHE A 252 11.35 -29.44 -27.82
CA PHE A 252 11.53 -30.73 -27.13
C PHE A 252 12.75 -31.47 -27.67
N TYR A 253 13.25 -32.44 -26.90
CA TYR A 253 14.36 -33.29 -27.35
C TYR A 253 14.08 -33.99 -28.70
N ASP A 254 12.88 -34.52 -28.84
CA ASP A 254 12.35 -35.10 -30.07
C ASP A 254 10.80 -35.19 -29.99
N SER A 255 10.17 -35.72 -31.05
CA SER A 255 8.71 -35.91 -31.08
C SER A 255 8.18 -36.86 -29.99
N THR A 256 9.02 -37.79 -29.49
CA THR A 256 8.64 -38.74 -28.44
C THR A 256 8.57 -38.03 -27.09
N ALA A 257 9.57 -37.21 -26.78
CA ALA A 257 9.59 -36.36 -25.59
C ALA A 257 8.43 -35.36 -25.62
N ALA A 258 8.15 -34.75 -26.78
CA ALA A 258 7.01 -33.84 -26.94
C ALA A 258 5.69 -34.53 -26.56
N GLN A 259 5.43 -35.73 -27.09
CA GLN A 259 4.22 -36.49 -26.77
C GLN A 259 4.17 -36.91 -25.29
N ALA A 260 5.29 -37.38 -24.73
CA ALA A 260 5.36 -37.78 -23.33
C ALA A 260 5.14 -36.62 -22.37
N CYS A 261 5.61 -35.42 -22.73
CA CYS A 261 5.51 -34.20 -21.94
C CYS A 261 4.22 -33.41 -22.16
N ASN A 262 3.38 -33.78 -23.12
CA ASN A 262 2.11 -33.13 -23.34
C ASN A 262 1.24 -33.18 -22.08
N LEU A 263 0.70 -32.03 -21.67
CA LEU A 263 -0.07 -31.81 -20.44
C LEU A 263 0.71 -32.09 -19.14
N ALA A 264 2.04 -32.12 -19.18
CA ALA A 264 2.88 -32.18 -17.98
C ALA A 264 3.13 -30.76 -17.43
N ARG A 265 3.53 -30.67 -16.15
CA ARG A 265 4.10 -29.42 -15.60
C ARG A 265 5.61 -29.42 -15.74
N LYS A 266 6.20 -28.22 -15.72
CA LYS A 266 7.66 -28.03 -15.73
C LYS A 266 8.35 -28.84 -14.61
N GLY A 267 9.43 -29.54 -14.96
CA GLY A 267 10.24 -30.37 -14.06
C GLY A 267 9.68 -31.78 -13.75
N TRP A 268 8.56 -32.17 -14.37
CA TRP A 268 8.01 -33.52 -14.23
C TRP A 268 8.80 -34.54 -15.05
N PHE A 269 9.02 -35.72 -14.49
CA PHE A 269 9.57 -36.85 -15.23
C PHE A 269 8.45 -37.66 -15.90
N ARG A 270 8.62 -37.94 -17.19
CA ARG A 270 7.69 -38.73 -18.00
C ARG A 270 8.40 -39.93 -18.60
N ASN A 271 7.64 -41.00 -18.81
CA ASN A 271 8.15 -42.21 -19.42
C ASN A 271 8.45 -41.93 -20.91
N TYR A 272 9.72 -42.04 -21.29
CA TYR A 272 10.16 -41.81 -22.67
C TYR A 272 10.11 -43.11 -23.49
N ASN A 273 10.62 -44.21 -22.94
CA ASN A 273 10.51 -45.55 -23.53
C ASN A 273 10.62 -46.63 -22.43
N SER A 274 10.82 -47.90 -22.78
CA SER A 274 10.92 -48.99 -21.79
C SER A 274 12.03 -48.78 -20.76
N THR A 275 13.17 -48.21 -21.15
CA THR A 275 14.37 -48.07 -20.32
C THR A 275 14.69 -46.64 -19.90
N HIS A 276 14.08 -45.61 -20.49
CA HIS A 276 14.39 -44.19 -20.27
C HIS A 276 13.18 -43.35 -19.82
N GLU A 277 13.44 -42.30 -19.05
CA GLU A 277 12.51 -41.23 -18.66
C GLU A 277 13.06 -39.86 -19.08
N VAL A 278 12.20 -38.86 -19.25
CA VAL A 278 12.57 -37.51 -19.69
C VAL A 278 11.99 -36.47 -18.75
N GLU A 279 12.76 -35.43 -18.41
CA GLU A 279 12.29 -34.28 -17.63
C GLU A 279 11.65 -33.25 -18.56
N CYS A 280 10.40 -32.85 -18.32
CA CYS A 280 9.67 -31.94 -19.18
C CYS A 280 9.98 -30.47 -18.87
N PRO A 281 10.08 -29.56 -19.86
CA PRO A 281 9.98 -29.81 -21.31
C PRO A 281 11.34 -30.11 -21.98
N PHE A 282 12.46 -29.64 -21.41
CA PHE A 282 13.77 -29.56 -22.07
C PHE A 282 14.78 -30.66 -21.68
N GLY A 283 14.37 -31.64 -20.89
CA GLY A 283 15.26 -32.71 -20.45
C GLY A 283 15.67 -33.63 -21.60
N THR A 284 16.90 -34.13 -21.53
CA THR A 284 17.32 -35.25 -22.38
C THR A 284 16.82 -36.57 -21.76
N PRO A 285 16.45 -37.59 -22.56
CA PRO A 285 16.09 -38.90 -22.04
C PRO A 285 17.23 -39.50 -21.21
N GLN A 286 16.93 -39.87 -19.97
CA GLN A 286 17.85 -40.49 -19.01
C GLN A 286 17.40 -41.92 -18.72
N GLU A 287 18.33 -42.83 -18.45
CA GLU A 287 17.96 -44.18 -18.02
C GLU A 287 17.09 -44.11 -16.76
N LYS A 288 15.98 -44.84 -16.77
CA LYS A 288 15.12 -44.98 -15.59
C LYS A 288 15.98 -45.49 -14.46
N SER A 289 15.94 -44.77 -13.34
CA SER A 289 16.55 -45.25 -12.10
C SER A 289 15.76 -46.45 -11.57
N HIS A 290 16.00 -47.62 -12.16
CA HIS A 290 15.60 -48.88 -11.57
C HIS A 290 16.50 -49.13 -10.36
N LEU A 291 16.15 -48.58 -9.19
CA LEU A 291 16.48 -49.24 -7.94
C LEU A 291 15.58 -50.48 -7.80
N ALA A 292 15.73 -51.40 -8.76
CA ALA A 292 15.19 -52.74 -8.72
C ALA A 292 16.29 -53.67 -8.18
N THR A 293 16.81 -53.35 -6.99
CA THR A 293 17.51 -54.37 -6.22
C THR A 293 16.46 -55.40 -5.81
N ARG A 294 16.48 -56.57 -6.45
CA ARG A 294 15.72 -57.72 -5.97
C ARG A 294 16.35 -58.16 -4.65
N VAL A 295 15.82 -57.66 -3.54
CA VAL A 295 16.17 -58.16 -2.21
C VAL A 295 15.42 -59.48 -2.01
N SER A 296 16.18 -60.56 -1.86
CA SER A 296 15.65 -61.89 -1.54
C SER A 296 16.34 -62.40 -0.28
N CYS A 297 15.57 -63.05 0.58
CA CYS A 297 16.06 -63.58 1.86
C CYS A 297 16.32 -65.08 1.70
N SER A 298 17.50 -65.55 2.12
CA SER A 298 17.82 -66.98 2.15
C SER A 298 17.09 -67.73 3.26
N ALA A 299 16.66 -67.02 4.32
CA ALA A 299 15.73 -67.47 5.35
C ALA A 299 15.00 -66.24 5.93
N GLY A 300 13.78 -66.44 6.45
CA GLY A 300 12.96 -65.36 7.03
C GLY A 300 11.98 -64.71 6.05
N THR A 301 11.19 -63.75 6.55
CA THR A 301 10.19 -63.01 5.75
C THR A 301 10.76 -61.69 5.26
N LEU A 302 10.57 -61.40 3.97
CA LEU A 302 10.94 -60.10 3.42
C LEU A 302 9.96 -59.02 3.90
N VAL A 303 10.44 -58.09 4.71
CA VAL A 303 9.67 -56.92 5.15
C VAL A 303 10.05 -55.74 4.27
N LYS A 304 9.04 -55.09 3.67
CA LYS A 304 9.21 -53.86 2.89
C LYS A 304 8.50 -52.71 3.57
N THR A 305 9.20 -51.62 3.80
CA THR A 305 8.60 -50.34 4.23
C THR A 305 8.94 -49.27 3.21
N SER A 306 8.06 -48.28 3.04
CA SER A 306 8.32 -47.16 2.16
C SER A 306 7.94 -45.84 2.79
N THR A 307 8.76 -44.82 2.57
CA THR A 307 8.51 -43.45 3.00
C THR A 307 8.84 -42.48 1.87
N ILE A 308 8.32 -41.26 1.92
CA ILE A 308 8.69 -40.19 0.99
C ILE A 308 9.85 -39.41 1.62
N VAL A 309 10.95 -39.24 0.89
CA VAL A 309 12.11 -38.44 1.30
C VAL A 309 12.41 -37.37 0.26
N LEU A 310 13.07 -36.29 0.65
CA LEU A 310 13.57 -35.29 -0.29
C LEU A 310 14.98 -35.68 -0.75
N TYR A 311 15.17 -35.90 -2.06
CA TYR A 311 16.48 -36.10 -2.67
C TYR A 311 16.72 -35.00 -3.70
N LYS A 312 17.78 -34.22 -3.50
CA LYS A 312 18.10 -33.02 -4.31
C LYS A 312 16.92 -32.04 -4.45
N GLY A 313 16.19 -31.83 -3.35
CA GLY A 313 15.03 -30.93 -3.31
C GLY A 313 13.75 -31.49 -3.95
N LYS A 314 13.78 -32.71 -4.51
CA LYS A 314 12.60 -33.36 -5.10
C LYS A 314 12.09 -34.51 -4.20
N PRO A 315 10.77 -34.66 -4.00
CA PRO A 315 10.22 -35.78 -3.23
C PRO A 315 10.36 -37.10 -4.01
N VAL A 316 10.97 -38.10 -3.38
CA VAL A 316 11.18 -39.45 -3.92
C VAL A 316 10.69 -40.51 -2.94
N LYS A 317 10.18 -41.63 -3.45
CA LYS A 317 9.74 -42.76 -2.62
C LYS A 317 10.93 -43.65 -2.27
N LEU A 318 11.38 -43.60 -1.03
CA LEU A 318 12.38 -44.52 -0.48
C LEU A 318 11.71 -45.84 -0.11
N VAL A 319 12.21 -46.96 -0.64
CA VAL A 319 11.77 -48.31 -0.24
C VAL A 319 12.92 -49.00 0.49
N VAL A 320 12.70 -49.36 1.75
CA VAL A 320 13.64 -50.13 2.56
C VAL A 320 13.12 -51.55 2.65
N ALA A 321 13.98 -52.51 2.31
CA ALA A 321 13.66 -53.93 2.40
C ALA A 321 14.67 -54.63 3.33
N SER A 322 14.17 -55.41 4.29
CA SER A 322 14.98 -56.20 5.22
C SER A 322 14.44 -57.63 5.35
N CYS A 323 15.31 -58.55 5.74
CA CYS A 323 14.94 -59.91 6.10
C CYS A 323 14.70 -59.99 7.60
N GLY A 324 13.52 -60.47 8.01
CA GLY A 324 13.13 -60.67 9.40
C GLY A 324 12.93 -62.12 9.77
#